data_AF-A0A496KZB2-F1
#
_entry.id   AF-A0A496KZB2-F1
#
_cell.length_a   1.000
_cell.length_b   1.000
_cell.length_c   1.000
_cell.angle_alpha   90.00
_cell.angle_beta   90.00
_cell.angle_gamma   90.00
#
_symmetry.space_group_name_H-M   'P 1'
#
loop_
_entity.id
_entity.type
_entity.pdbx_description
1 polymer ?
#
loop_
_entity_poly.entity_id
_entity_poly.type
_entity_poly.pdbx_seq_one_letter_code
_entity_poly.pdbx_strand_id
1 'polypeptide(L)'
;MFVVIGALILIGQLINLQIIKDYGEQADDNAFLRKTIYAMRGLIYDRNGKLLVFNQPIYDIDIIVKQWDDLKKQDTPVDTTELCRVLGIEKSDFIERLDNLKDKNKNINYSPILPQKLITQLTPEEAAVIQEVIWKFPGISLVSRTMRQYTTPYASHAIGSIGEV
;
A
#
# COMPACT_ATOMS: atom_id res chain seq x y z
N MET A 1 13.70 -4.76 55.09
CA MET A 1 12.33 -4.26 54.82
C MET A 1 12.28 -3.34 53.60
N PHE A 2 13.03 -2.22 53.59
CA PHE A 2 13.05 -1.27 52.45
C PHE A 2 13.46 -1.88 51.10
N VAL A 3 14.46 -2.78 51.08
CA VAL A 3 14.89 -3.47 49.85
C VAL A 3 13.79 -4.34 49.26
N VAL A 4 13.03 -5.03 50.12
CA VAL A 4 11.93 -5.93 49.69
C VAL A 4 10.77 -5.11 49.13
N ILE A 5 10.44 -3.98 49.76
CA ILE A 5 9.40 -3.05 49.28
C ILE A 5 9.82 -2.44 47.94
N GLY A 6 11.07 -2.01 47.81
CA GLY A 6 11.62 -1.50 46.55
C GLY A 6 11.55 -2.55 45.43
N ALA A 7 11.91 -3.80 45.72
CA ALA A 7 11.83 -4.91 44.77
C ALA A 7 10.37 -5.17 44.32
N LEU A 8 9.40 -5.15 45.24
CA LEU A 8 7.99 -5.33 44.91
C LEU A 8 7.45 -4.21 44.01
N ILE A 9 7.86 -2.95 44.25
CA ILE A 9 7.48 -1.82 43.40
C ILE A 9 8.06 -1.98 41.99
N LEU A 10 9.32 -2.39 41.87
CA LEU A 10 9.97 -2.64 40.59
C LEU A 10 9.32 -3.80 39.82
N ILE A 11 8.93 -4.88 40.52
CA ILE A 11 8.19 -6.00 39.92
C ILE A 11 6.82 -5.54 39.41
N GLY A 12 6.09 -4.73 40.19
CA GLY A 12 4.81 -4.17 39.75
C GLY A 12 4.93 -3.28 38.52
N GLN A 13 5.97 -2.44 38.46
CA GLN A 13 6.27 -1.62 37.29
C GLN A 13 6.66 -2.47 36.07
N LEU A 14 7.44 -3.53 36.28
CA LEU A 14 7.85 -4.44 35.21
C LEU A 14 6.65 -5.19 34.61
N ILE A 15 5.71 -5.63 35.45
CA ILE A 15 4.45 -6.24 35.01
C ILE A 15 3.59 -5.23 34.22
N ASN A 16 3.51 -3.98 34.69
CA ASN A 16 2.75 -2.94 33.99
C ASN A 16 3.30 -2.69 32.57
N LEU A 17 4.62 -2.52 32.45
CA LEU A 17 5.30 -2.30 31.18
C LEU A 17 5.18 -3.49 30.24
N GLN A 18 5.50 -4.69 30.72
CA GLN A 18 5.54 -5.87 29.86
C GLN A 18 4.16 -6.39 29.51
N ILE A 19 3.21 -6.47 30.45
CA ILE A 19 1.93 -7.16 30.24
C ILE A 19 0.86 -6.19 29.74
N ILE A 20 0.69 -5.05 30.41
CA ILE A 20 -0.44 -4.16 30.16
C ILE A 20 -0.16 -3.28 28.94
N LYS A 21 1.04 -2.73 28.84
CA LYS A 21 1.38 -1.79 27.76
C LYS A 21 1.81 -2.51 26.48
N ASP A 22 2.78 -3.41 26.57
CA ASP A 22 3.35 -4.06 25.38
C ASP A 22 2.37 -5.02 24.69
N TYR A 23 1.70 -5.94 25.41
CA TYR A 23 0.78 -6.89 24.75
C TYR A 23 -0.54 -6.25 24.32
N GLY A 24 -1.00 -5.19 24.99
CA GLY A 24 -2.19 -4.45 24.60
C GLY A 24 -2.02 -3.80 23.22
N GLU A 25 -0.95 -3.03 23.05
CA GLU A 25 -0.63 -2.37 21.77
C GLU A 25 -0.34 -3.40 20.66
N GLN A 26 0.40 -4.48 20.96
CA GLN A 26 0.66 -5.54 19.99
C GLN A 26 -0.60 -6.32 19.58
N ALA A 27 -1.55 -6.53 20.50
CA ALA A 27 -2.82 -7.17 20.17
C ALA A 27 -3.66 -6.28 19.24
N ASP A 28 -3.70 -4.97 19.51
CA ASP A 28 -4.41 -4.01 18.67
C ASP A 28 -3.80 -3.92 17.27
N ASP A 29 -2.46 -3.86 17.15
CA ASP A 29 -1.79 -3.78 15.85
C ASP A 29 -1.90 -5.07 15.03
N ASN A 30 -2.02 -6.24 15.68
CA ASN A 30 -2.29 -7.51 15.00
C ASN A 30 -3.77 -7.69 14.64
N ALA A 31 -4.69 -7.09 15.40
CA ALA A 31 -6.12 -7.19 15.16
C ALA A 31 -6.61 -6.22 14.06
N PHE A 32 -5.98 -5.05 13.95
CA PHE A 32 -6.45 -3.97 13.06
C PHE A 32 -5.41 -3.60 11.99
N LEU A 33 -5.79 -3.80 10.73
CA LEU A 33 -5.08 -3.18 9.61
C LEU A 33 -5.48 -1.71 9.49
N ARG A 34 -4.63 -0.81 9.99
CA ARG A 34 -4.87 0.64 9.86
C ARG A 34 -4.68 1.08 8.41
N LYS A 35 -5.76 1.54 7.76
CA LYS A 35 -5.72 2.13 6.41
C LYS A 35 -6.04 3.61 6.47
N THR A 36 -5.07 4.46 6.15
CA THR A 36 -5.28 5.91 6.07
C THR A 36 -6.09 6.25 4.83
N ILE A 37 -7.26 6.86 5.01
CA ILE A 37 -8.07 7.39 3.91
C ILE A 37 -7.75 8.88 3.81
N TYR A 38 -7.02 9.26 2.76
CA TYR A 38 -6.72 10.67 2.50
C TYR A 38 -7.93 11.38 1.93
N ALA A 39 -8.29 12.52 2.50
CA ALA A 39 -9.34 13.36 1.97
C ALA A 39 -8.93 14.01 0.63
N MET A 40 -9.91 14.24 -0.24
CA MET A 40 -9.70 14.98 -1.49
C MET A 40 -9.36 16.44 -1.18
N ARG A 41 -8.38 17.00 -1.92
CA ARG A 41 -7.98 18.41 -1.80
C ARG A 41 -8.90 19.33 -2.60
N GLY A 42 -8.88 20.63 -2.32
CA GLY A 42 -9.59 21.63 -3.11
C GLY A 42 -9.11 21.71 -4.57
N LEU A 43 -10.05 22.05 -5.45
CA LEU A 43 -9.82 22.40 -6.86
C LEU A 43 -9.23 23.82 -6.92
N ILE A 44 -8.26 24.06 -7.80
CA ILE A 44 -7.68 25.39 -8.02
C ILE A 44 -8.12 25.91 -9.39
N TYR A 45 -8.64 27.13 -9.38
CA TYR A 45 -9.08 27.84 -10.56
C TYR A 45 -8.25 29.11 -10.77
N ASP A 46 -8.08 29.50 -12.03
CA ASP A 46 -7.57 30.82 -12.39
C ASP A 46 -8.64 31.91 -12.13
N ARG A 47 -8.24 33.18 -12.18
CA ARG A 47 -9.11 34.37 -12.09
C ARG A 47 -10.31 34.33 -13.05
N ASN A 48 -10.16 33.62 -14.17
CA ASN A 48 -11.19 33.47 -15.20
C ASN A 48 -12.05 32.21 -15.02
N GLY A 49 -11.94 31.51 -13.88
CA GLY A 49 -12.69 30.29 -13.60
C GLY A 49 -12.20 29.03 -14.34
N LYS A 50 -11.04 29.10 -15.02
CA LYS A 50 -10.44 27.93 -15.69
C LYS A 50 -9.79 27.02 -14.65
N LEU A 51 -10.11 25.73 -14.69
CA LEU A 51 -9.51 24.72 -13.82
C LEU A 51 -8.01 24.60 -14.14
N LEU A 52 -7.18 24.82 -13.14
CA LEU A 52 -5.72 24.70 -13.24
C LEU A 52 -5.24 23.40 -12.61
N VAL A 53 -5.83 23.01 -11.48
CA VAL A 53 -5.42 21.84 -10.73
C VAL A 53 -6.61 21.10 -10.17
N PHE A 54 -6.67 19.81 -10.43
CA PHE A 54 -7.74 18.94 -10.00
C PHE A 54 -7.24 17.58 -9.56
N ASN A 55 -8.14 16.84 -8.94
CA ASN A 55 -7.90 15.52 -8.41
C ASN A 55 -8.41 14.49 -9.43
N GLN A 56 -7.49 13.72 -10.01
CA GLN A 56 -7.83 12.63 -10.90
C GLN A 56 -7.78 11.30 -10.12
N PRO A 57 -8.83 10.47 -10.15
CA PRO A 57 -8.76 9.13 -9.60
C PRO A 57 -7.80 8.29 -10.44
N ILE A 58 -6.89 7.61 -9.76
CA ILE A 58 -5.99 6.63 -10.36
C ILE A 58 -6.01 5.39 -9.48
N TYR A 59 -5.63 4.25 -10.06
CA TYR A 59 -5.61 2.99 -9.34
C TYR A 59 -4.20 2.41 -9.32
N ASP A 60 -3.83 1.86 -8.19
CA ASP A 60 -2.60 1.09 -8.03
C ASP A 60 -2.97 -0.39 -7.79
N ILE A 61 -2.07 -1.29 -8.18
CA ILE A 61 -2.18 -2.72 -7.86
C ILE A 61 -1.16 -3.04 -6.79
N ASP A 62 -1.67 -3.52 -5.68
CA ASP A 62 -0.86 -4.04 -4.59
C ASP A 62 -0.83 -5.57 -4.62
N ILE A 63 0.30 -6.14 -4.26
CA ILE A 63 0.53 -7.58 -4.13
C ILE A 63 1.02 -7.94 -2.73
N ILE A 64 0.43 -8.97 -2.13
CA ILE A 64 0.91 -9.61 -0.92
C ILE A 64 1.78 -10.79 -1.34
N VAL A 65 3.10 -10.58 -1.27
CA VAL A 65 4.09 -11.51 -1.83
C VAL A 65 4.03 -12.91 -1.19
N LYS A 66 3.76 -13.01 0.11
CA LYS A 66 3.57 -14.30 0.80
C LYS A 66 2.40 -15.09 0.23
N GLN A 67 1.23 -14.45 0.09
CA GLN A 67 0.05 -15.11 -0.46
C GLN A 67 0.28 -15.57 -1.90
N TRP A 68 0.96 -14.73 -2.70
CA TRP A 68 1.34 -15.09 -4.06
C TRP A 68 2.29 -16.28 -4.14
N ASP A 69 3.32 -16.32 -3.29
CA ASP A 69 4.27 -17.43 -3.23
C ASP A 69 3.62 -18.71 -2.71
N ASP A 70 2.64 -18.61 -1.80
CA ASP A 70 1.87 -19.75 -1.30
C ASP A 70 0.96 -20.34 -2.39
N LEU A 71 0.35 -19.49 -3.23
CA LEU A 71 -0.45 -19.94 -4.37
C LEU A 71 0.36 -20.67 -5.45
N LYS A 72 1.62 -20.26 -5.67
CA LYS A 72 2.52 -20.98 -6.57
C LYS A 72 2.87 -22.39 -6.09
N LYS A 73 2.77 -22.66 -4.78
CA LYS A 73 3.08 -23.97 -4.20
C LYS A 73 1.88 -24.92 -4.15
N GLN A 74 0.68 -24.45 -4.50
CA GLN A 74 -0.53 -25.28 -4.54
C GLN A 74 -0.56 -26.15 -5.80
N ASP A 75 -1.28 -27.28 -5.72
CA ASP A 75 -1.44 -28.23 -6.83
C ASP A 75 -2.11 -27.62 -8.07
N THR A 76 -2.88 -26.53 -7.91
CA THR A 76 -3.45 -25.75 -9.02
C THR A 76 -2.75 -24.38 -9.10
N PRO A 77 -1.72 -24.23 -9.94
CA PRO A 77 -1.01 -22.97 -10.04
C PRO A 77 -1.92 -21.89 -10.63
N VAL A 78 -1.81 -20.68 -10.08
CA VAL A 78 -2.51 -19.49 -10.58
C VAL A 78 -2.08 -19.20 -12.02
N ASP A 79 -3.05 -18.89 -12.89
CA ASP A 79 -2.78 -18.57 -14.29
C ASP A 79 -2.12 -17.19 -14.43
N THR A 80 -0.79 -17.18 -14.31
CA THR A 80 0.04 -16.00 -14.56
C THR A 80 -0.13 -15.43 -15.96
N THR A 81 -0.56 -16.23 -16.95
CA THR A 81 -0.72 -15.78 -18.34
C THR A 81 -1.99 -14.94 -18.48
N GLU A 82 -3.10 -15.40 -17.89
CA GLU A 82 -4.34 -14.62 -17.83
C GLU A 82 -4.12 -13.29 -17.10
N LEU A 83 -3.39 -13.31 -15.97
CA LEU A 83 -3.04 -12.08 -15.24
C LEU A 83 -2.24 -11.11 -16.11
N CYS A 84 -1.16 -11.57 -16.74
CA CYS A 84 -0.31 -10.73 -17.57
C CYS A 84 -1.09 -10.12 -18.75
N ARG A 85 -1.99 -10.90 -19.36
CA ARG A 85 -2.87 -10.43 -20.44
C ARG A 85 -3.80 -9.31 -19.98
N VAL A 86 -4.40 -9.45 -18.80
CA VAL A 86 -5.33 -8.45 -18.24
C VAL A 86 -4.58 -7.19 -17.83
N LEU A 87 -3.37 -7.35 -17.29
CA LEU A 87 -2.49 -6.23 -16.91
C LEU A 87 -1.81 -5.56 -18.09
N GLY A 88 -1.86 -6.14 -19.30
CA GLY A 88 -1.19 -5.62 -20.48
C GLY A 88 0.35 -5.66 -20.40
N ILE A 89 0.91 -6.50 -19.53
CA ILE A 89 2.37 -6.62 -19.32
C ILE A 89 2.88 -7.98 -19.78
N GLU A 90 4.16 -8.05 -20.11
CA GLU A 90 4.81 -9.33 -20.37
C GLU A 90 5.08 -10.09 -19.07
N LYS A 91 5.09 -11.42 -19.15
CA LYS A 91 5.38 -12.30 -18.01
C LYS A 91 6.78 -12.07 -17.43
N SER A 92 7.76 -11.76 -18.29
CA SER A 92 9.13 -11.37 -17.92
C SER A 92 9.13 -10.13 -17.01
N ASP A 93 8.44 -9.07 -17.42
CA ASP A 93 8.33 -7.81 -16.68
C ASP A 93 7.64 -8.02 -15.33
N PHE A 94 6.56 -8.83 -15.28
CA PHE A 94 5.92 -9.17 -14.01
C PHE A 94 6.87 -9.86 -13.02
N ILE A 95 7.67 -10.83 -13.50
CA ILE A 95 8.63 -11.56 -12.66
C ILE A 95 9.73 -10.61 -12.18
N GLU A 96 10.28 -9.78 -13.07
CA GLU A 96 11.30 -8.80 -12.72
C GLU A 96 10.81 -7.82 -11.65
N ARG A 97 9.59 -7.29 -11.80
CA ARG A 97 8.98 -6.41 -10.80
C ARG A 97 8.80 -7.12 -9.46
N LEU A 98 8.36 -8.37 -9.47
CA LEU A 98 8.20 -9.15 -8.25
C LEU A 98 9.55 -9.41 -7.56
N ASP A 99 10.60 -9.71 -8.32
CA ASP A 99 11.95 -9.92 -7.77
C ASP A 99 12.54 -8.61 -7.23
N ASN A 100 12.31 -7.49 -7.93
CA ASN A 100 12.68 -6.15 -7.46
C ASN A 100 11.96 -5.77 -6.16
N LEU A 101 10.72 -6.21 -5.95
CA LEU A 101 10.01 -6.02 -4.68
C LEU A 101 10.63 -6.82 -3.54
N LYS A 102 11.12 -8.03 -3.81
CA LYS A 102 11.78 -8.90 -2.82
C LYS A 102 13.20 -8.46 -2.49
N ASP A 103 13.85 -7.69 -3.36
CA ASP A 103 15.19 -7.15 -3.14
C ASP A 103 15.16 -6.02 -2.08
N LYS A 104 15.70 -6.32 -0.90
CA LYS A 104 15.77 -5.38 0.23
C LYS A 104 16.61 -4.13 -0.06
N ASN A 105 17.52 -4.17 -1.05
CA ASN A 105 18.29 -2.99 -1.43
C ASN A 105 17.44 -1.98 -2.21
N LYS A 106 16.46 -2.48 -3.00
CA LYS A 106 15.54 -1.65 -3.78
C LYS A 106 14.29 -1.29 -3.00
N ASN A 107 13.82 -2.19 -2.14
CA ASN A 107 12.66 -1.99 -1.27
C ASN A 107 13.04 -2.18 0.20
N ILE A 108 13.50 -1.10 0.82
CA ILE A 108 13.89 -1.06 2.25
C ILE A 108 12.73 -1.46 3.18
N ASN A 109 11.50 -1.14 2.80
CA ASN A 109 10.29 -1.41 3.58
C ASN A 109 9.58 -2.71 3.14
N TYR A 110 10.30 -3.62 2.49
CA TYR A 110 9.75 -4.89 2.06
C TYR A 110 9.23 -5.70 3.26
N SER A 111 7.96 -6.07 3.19
CA SER A 111 7.36 -7.07 4.07
C SER A 111 6.62 -8.10 3.23
N PRO A 112 6.81 -9.41 3.48
CA PRO A 112 6.14 -10.45 2.73
C PRO A 112 4.62 -10.49 3.00
N ILE A 113 4.16 -9.95 4.13
CA ILE A 113 2.77 -10.02 4.59
C ILE A 113 2.01 -8.73 4.27
N LEU A 114 2.69 -7.59 4.23
CA LEU A 114 2.05 -6.32 3.92
C LEU A 114 1.89 -6.16 2.39
N PRO A 115 0.80 -5.52 1.92
CA PRO A 115 0.63 -5.19 0.52
C PRO A 115 1.79 -4.32 0.00
N GLN A 116 2.35 -4.69 -1.14
CA GLN A 116 3.42 -3.97 -1.82
C GLN A 116 2.94 -3.48 -3.19
N LYS A 117 3.22 -2.23 -3.55
CA LYS A 117 2.82 -1.66 -4.85
C LYS A 117 3.55 -2.36 -5.99
N LEU A 118 2.82 -3.02 -6.88
CA LEU A 118 3.37 -3.70 -8.06
C LEU A 118 3.27 -2.85 -9.32
N ILE A 119 2.10 -2.25 -9.54
CA ILE A 119 1.82 -1.37 -10.68
C ILE A 119 1.15 -0.11 -10.14
N THR A 120 1.56 1.04 -10.64
CA THR A 120 1.00 2.33 -10.22
C THR A 120 0.39 3.06 -11.40
N GLN A 121 -0.53 3.98 -11.11
CA GLN A 121 -1.10 4.93 -12.08
C GLN A 121 -1.94 4.31 -13.20
N LEU A 122 -2.74 3.30 -12.89
CA LEU A 122 -3.72 2.74 -13.82
C LEU A 122 -4.87 3.71 -14.04
N THR A 123 -5.32 3.76 -15.28
CA THR A 123 -6.53 4.50 -15.66
C THR A 123 -7.78 3.83 -15.09
N PRO A 124 -8.87 4.58 -14.86
CA PRO A 124 -10.14 4.00 -14.43
C PRO A 124 -10.67 2.89 -15.35
N GLU A 125 -10.41 3.00 -16.65
CA GLU A 125 -10.80 2.03 -17.66
C GLU A 125 -10.04 0.70 -17.51
N GLU A 126 -8.71 0.76 -17.37
CA GLU A 126 -7.88 -0.43 -17.14
C GLU A 126 -8.23 -1.09 -15.79
N ALA A 127 -8.41 -0.28 -14.76
CA ALA A 127 -8.79 -0.73 -13.43
C ALA A 127 -10.13 -1.48 -13.42
N ALA A 128 -11.11 -1.03 -14.23
CA ALA A 128 -12.40 -1.70 -14.35
C ALA A 128 -12.27 -3.12 -14.94
N VAL A 129 -11.45 -3.28 -15.98
CA VAL A 129 -11.19 -4.60 -16.60
C VAL A 129 -10.52 -5.55 -15.61
N ILE A 130 -9.56 -5.05 -14.84
CA ILE A 130 -8.86 -5.85 -13.82
C ILE A 130 -9.83 -6.25 -12.69
N GLN A 131 -10.70 -5.33 -12.26
CA GLN A 131 -11.67 -5.56 -11.19
C GLN A 131 -12.61 -6.74 -11.47
N GLU A 132 -12.93 -7.04 -12.73
CA GLU A 132 -13.78 -8.17 -13.11
C GLU A 132 -13.12 -9.54 -12.85
N VAL A 133 -11.80 -9.62 -12.95
CA VAL A 133 -11.05 -10.87 -12.84
C VAL A 133 -10.21 -10.97 -11.56
N ILE A 134 -10.10 -9.89 -10.79
CA ILE A 134 -9.22 -9.80 -9.62
C ILE A 134 -9.51 -10.86 -8.57
N TRP A 135 -10.76 -11.32 -8.47
CA TRP A 135 -11.19 -12.38 -7.56
C TRP A 135 -10.49 -13.73 -7.81
N LYS A 136 -9.99 -13.96 -9.04
CA LYS A 136 -9.22 -15.17 -9.40
C LYS A 136 -7.80 -15.15 -8.84
N PHE A 137 -7.29 -13.98 -8.43
CA PHE A 137 -5.90 -13.76 -8.05
C PHE A 137 -5.80 -13.33 -6.59
N PRO A 138 -5.95 -14.26 -5.62
CA PRO A 138 -5.79 -13.95 -4.21
C PRO A 138 -4.41 -13.37 -3.92
N GLY A 139 -4.35 -12.37 -3.05
CA GLY A 139 -3.12 -11.61 -2.76
C GLY A 139 -2.84 -10.46 -3.71
N ILE A 140 -3.61 -10.29 -4.80
CA ILE A 140 -3.60 -9.07 -5.61
C ILE A 140 -4.82 -8.22 -5.23
N SER A 141 -4.62 -6.92 -5.04
CA SER A 141 -5.69 -6.00 -4.68
C SER A 141 -5.57 -4.68 -5.43
N LEU A 142 -6.71 -4.11 -5.79
CA LEU A 142 -6.80 -2.81 -6.44
C LEU A 142 -7.00 -1.72 -5.37
N VAL A 143 -6.13 -0.72 -5.37
CA VAL A 143 -6.18 0.40 -4.43
C VAL A 143 -6.49 1.68 -5.19
N SER A 144 -7.65 2.27 -4.89
CA SER A 144 -8.00 3.60 -5.40
C SER A 144 -7.23 4.67 -4.66
N ARG A 145 -6.60 5.57 -5.41
CA ARG A 145 -5.96 6.77 -4.88
C ARG A 145 -6.30 7.95 -5.78
N THR A 146 -5.97 9.14 -5.31
CA THR A 146 -6.14 10.37 -6.08
C THR A 146 -4.79 10.97 -6.37
N MET A 147 -4.52 11.26 -7.65
CA MET A 147 -3.35 12.03 -8.07
C MET A 147 -3.77 13.43 -8.46
N ARG A 148 -2.91 14.41 -8.20
CA ARG A 148 -3.15 15.81 -8.56
C ARG A 148 -2.71 16.04 -10.00
N GLN A 149 -3.65 16.34 -10.88
CA GLN A 149 -3.42 16.63 -12.28
C GLN A 149 -3.36 18.13 -12.52
N TYR A 150 -2.37 18.57 -13.29
CA TYR A 150 -2.16 19.97 -13.66
C TYR A 150 -2.53 20.17 -15.13
N THR A 151 -3.45 21.10 -15.41
CA THR A 151 -3.92 21.37 -16.78
C THR A 151 -2.90 22.17 -17.59
N THR A 152 -1.98 22.88 -16.92
CA THR A 152 -0.96 23.72 -17.55
C THR A 152 0.43 23.31 -17.12
N PRO A 153 1.43 23.27 -18.03
CA PRO A 153 2.80 22.89 -17.70
C PRO A 153 3.60 24.02 -17.01
N TYR A 154 3.02 25.22 -16.91
CA TYR A 154 3.67 26.39 -16.31
C TYR A 154 3.24 26.58 -14.85
N ALA A 155 4.07 27.31 -14.09
CA ALA A 155 3.81 27.70 -12.69
C ALA A 155 3.82 26.56 -11.65
N SER A 156 4.37 25.39 -11.95
CA SER A 156 4.51 24.27 -10.99
C SER A 156 5.24 24.66 -9.69
N HIS A 157 6.22 25.58 -9.77
CA HIS A 157 6.91 26.11 -8.59
C HIS A 157 6.06 27.09 -7.76
N ALA A 158 5.17 27.86 -8.38
CA ALA A 158 4.31 28.82 -7.70
C ALA A 158 3.09 28.13 -7.05
N ILE A 159 2.57 27.09 -7.71
CA ILE A 159 1.45 26.27 -7.21
C ILE A 159 1.96 25.23 -6.19
N GLY A 160 3.21 24.77 -6.35
CA GLY A 160 3.83 23.73 -5.54
C GLY A 160 3.70 22.34 -6.15
N SER A 161 4.58 21.44 -5.72
CA SER A 161 4.50 20.00 -6.00
C SER A 161 4.12 19.22 -4.74
N ILE A 162 3.65 17.99 -4.93
CA ILE A 162 3.35 17.07 -3.84
C ILE A 162 4.46 16.00 -3.84
N GLY A 163 5.05 15.75 -2.67
CA GLY A 163 5.91 14.58 -2.47
C GLY A 163 5.09 13.29 -2.47
N GLU A 164 5.67 12.19 -2.92
CA GLU A 164 5.03 10.88 -2.82
C GLU A 164 4.73 10.56 -1.35
N VAL A 165 3.49 10.16 -1.06
CA VAL A 165 3.01 9.73 0.27
C VAL A 165 2.74 8.24 0.25
#